data_AF-A0A1N6GT99-F1
#
_entry.id   AF-A0A1N6GT99-F1
#
_cell.length_a   1.000
_cell.length_b   1.000
_cell.length_c   1.000
_cell.angle_alpha   90.00
_cell.angle_beta   90.00
_cell.angle_gamma   90.00
#
_symmetry.space_group_name_H-M   'P 1'
#
loop_
_entity.id
_entity.type
_entity.pdbx_description
1 polymer ?
#
loop_
_entity_poly.entity_id
_entity_poly.type
_entity_poly.pdbx_seq_one_letter_code
_entity_poly.pdbx_strand_id
1 'polypeptide(L)'
;MAQQKEVVNIRAAFDSGAVAELYSTTPIGFEITYADSSKRSTTGLLKGDYRWSQIKVESPDGECNNGILRFNRNRIRPDNYRIKLLVTLQENPSKQHEVFLQLPYLTGIRFHHYADSLKRGLHFYLNVEGIYNTGKIYPLDTARVRLYTNTGQIIGQDLLIPATDSITKSIAVRAVYRGNADINAASDIPVKQGPEDQTGLIENEKDVFKKPSKKKKQ
;
A
#
# COMPACT_ATOMS: atom_id res chain seq x y z
N MET A 1 28.56 -38.93 -17.82
CA MET A 1 27.23 -38.39 -17.45
C MET A 1 27.42 -37.58 -16.17
N ALA A 2 27.16 -36.27 -16.18
CA ALA A 2 27.29 -35.46 -14.97
C ALA A 2 26.14 -35.84 -14.02
N GLN A 3 26.49 -36.19 -12.78
CA GLN A 3 25.51 -36.52 -11.75
C GLN A 3 24.66 -35.28 -11.47
N GLN A 4 23.35 -35.38 -11.71
CA GLN A 4 22.40 -34.33 -11.36
C GLN A 4 22.50 -34.09 -9.85
N LYS A 5 22.90 -32.88 -9.47
CA LYS A 5 22.94 -32.49 -8.06
C LYS A 5 21.52 -32.45 -7.53
N GLU A 6 21.25 -33.22 -6.50
CA GLU A 6 19.93 -33.23 -5.88
C GLU A 6 19.67 -31.87 -5.20
N VAL A 7 18.50 -31.30 -5.49
CA VAL A 7 18.05 -30.04 -4.88
C VAL A 7 17.35 -30.35 -3.57
N VAL A 8 17.87 -29.76 -2.49
CA VAL A 8 17.36 -29.95 -1.12
C VAL A 8 16.43 -28.82 -0.72
N ASN A 9 16.72 -27.59 -1.13
CA ASN A 9 15.91 -26.43 -0.76
C ASN A 9 15.92 -25.36 -1.85
N ILE A 10 14.81 -24.65 -1.98
CA ILE A 10 14.69 -23.46 -2.82
C ILE A 10 14.06 -22.36 -1.97
N ARG A 11 14.78 -21.25 -1.77
CA ARG A 11 14.28 -20.07 -1.07
C ARG A 11 13.95 -18.97 -2.06
N ALA A 12 12.74 -18.42 -1.97
CA ALA A 12 12.35 -17.24 -2.73
C ALA A 12 12.70 -15.94 -1.98
N ALA A 13 13.04 -14.92 -2.75
CA ALA A 13 13.16 -13.54 -2.31
C ALA A 13 12.47 -12.62 -3.31
N PHE A 14 12.03 -11.46 -2.85
CA PHE A 14 11.49 -10.40 -3.70
C PHE A 14 12.33 -9.12 -3.53
N ASP A 15 12.22 -8.21 -4.50
CA ASP A 15 12.87 -6.92 -4.43
C ASP A 15 12.16 -6.03 -3.41
N SER A 16 12.80 -5.83 -2.25
CA SER A 16 12.30 -4.93 -1.21
C SER A 16 12.34 -3.46 -1.62
N GLY A 17 13.12 -3.08 -2.64
CA GLY A 17 13.12 -1.76 -3.26
C GLY A 17 11.88 -1.52 -4.13
N ALA A 18 11.33 -2.56 -4.77
CA ALA A 18 10.17 -2.46 -5.63
C ALA A 18 8.89 -2.03 -4.88
N VAL A 19 7.95 -1.41 -5.60
CA VAL A 19 6.70 -0.88 -5.04
C VAL A 19 5.57 -1.92 -5.18
N ALA A 20 5.83 -3.12 -4.63
CA ALA A 20 4.92 -4.25 -4.72
C ALA A 20 3.58 -3.99 -4.00
N GLU A 21 3.57 -3.11 -3.00
CA GLU A 21 2.42 -2.66 -2.22
C GLU A 21 1.32 -2.03 -3.09
N LEU A 22 1.74 -1.25 -4.09
CA LEU A 22 0.83 -0.50 -4.96
C LEU A 22 0.53 -1.25 -6.27
N TYR A 23 1.55 -1.82 -6.91
CA TYR A 23 1.40 -2.33 -8.28
C TYR A 23 1.18 -3.84 -8.37
N SER A 24 1.22 -4.56 -7.24
CA SER A 24 1.11 -6.03 -7.20
C SER A 24 2.03 -6.74 -8.20
N THR A 25 3.22 -6.16 -8.39
CA THR A 25 4.29 -6.74 -9.18
C THR A 25 5.63 -6.48 -8.48
N THR A 26 6.54 -7.44 -8.56
CA THR A 26 7.88 -7.31 -8.01
C THR A 26 8.85 -8.27 -8.71
N PRO A 27 10.10 -7.86 -8.94
CA PRO A 27 11.16 -8.82 -9.22
C PRO A 27 11.28 -9.82 -8.07
N ILE A 28 11.48 -11.09 -8.43
CA ILE A 28 11.75 -12.18 -7.51
C ILE A 28 13.05 -12.88 -7.90
N GLY A 29 13.57 -13.69 -7.00
CA GLY A 29 14.69 -14.57 -7.26
C GLY A 29 14.66 -15.80 -6.37
N PHE A 30 15.37 -16.84 -6.81
CA PHE A 30 15.51 -18.08 -6.05
C PHE A 30 16.97 -18.33 -5.68
N GLU A 31 17.21 -18.71 -4.44
CA GLU A 31 18.44 -19.38 -3.99
C GLU A 31 18.17 -20.88 -3.92
N ILE A 32 18.89 -21.65 -4.74
CA ILE A 32 18.79 -23.10 -4.86
C ILE A 32 19.96 -23.70 -4.08
N THR A 33 19.65 -24.56 -3.11
CA THR A 33 20.65 -25.29 -2.32
C THR A 33 20.61 -26.76 -2.68
N TYR A 34 21.78 -27.30 -3.03
CA TYR A 34 21.98 -28.69 -3.42
C TYR A 34 22.43 -29.55 -2.23
N ALA A 35 22.33 -30.88 -2.38
CA ALA A 35 22.72 -31.86 -1.36
C ALA A 35 24.21 -31.81 -1.00
N ASP A 36 25.05 -31.37 -1.93
CA ASP A 36 26.49 -31.13 -1.69
C ASP A 36 26.77 -29.78 -1.02
N SER A 37 25.74 -29.09 -0.51
CA SER A 37 25.78 -27.75 0.07
C SER A 37 26.16 -26.63 -0.89
N SER A 38 26.38 -26.91 -2.17
CA SER A 38 26.57 -25.86 -3.16
C SER A 38 25.28 -25.06 -3.33
N LYS A 39 25.42 -23.77 -3.65
CA LYS A 39 24.31 -22.86 -3.85
C LYS A 39 24.40 -22.21 -5.22
N ARG A 40 23.25 -22.02 -5.85
CA ARG A 40 23.11 -21.20 -7.05
C ARG A 40 21.95 -20.25 -6.87
N SER A 41 22.01 -19.11 -7.54
CA SER A 41 20.95 -18.11 -7.47
C SER A 41 20.52 -17.71 -8.86
N THR A 42 19.27 -17.27 -9.00
CA THR A 42 18.76 -16.78 -10.27
C THR A 42 19.44 -15.48 -10.70
N THR A 43 19.59 -15.28 -12.00
CA THR A 43 19.95 -14.00 -12.59
C THR A 43 18.91 -12.92 -12.25
N GLY A 44 19.25 -11.63 -12.40
CA GLY A 44 18.37 -10.51 -12.06
C GLY A 44 18.53 -10.07 -10.61
N LEU A 45 17.47 -10.18 -9.80
CA LEU A 45 17.43 -9.69 -8.41
C LEU A 45 18.61 -10.19 -7.56
N LEU A 46 18.86 -11.50 -7.56
CA LEU A 46 19.89 -12.12 -6.74
C LEU A 46 21.29 -12.14 -7.39
N LYS A 47 21.41 -11.59 -8.61
CA LYS A 47 22.68 -11.48 -9.35
C LYS A 47 23.45 -12.81 -9.48
N GLY A 48 22.74 -13.93 -9.50
CA GLY A 48 23.35 -15.25 -9.67
C GLY A 48 23.55 -15.62 -11.14
N ASP A 49 23.88 -16.88 -11.37
CA ASP A 49 24.23 -17.46 -12.66
C ASP A 49 23.15 -18.38 -13.25
N TYR A 50 22.12 -18.72 -12.46
CA TYR A 50 21.04 -19.61 -12.87
C TYR A 50 20.02 -18.84 -13.72
N ARG A 51 19.90 -19.18 -15.00
CA ARG A 51 19.08 -18.40 -15.94
C ARG A 51 17.59 -18.70 -15.77
N TRP A 52 16.74 -17.68 -15.87
CA TRP A 52 15.29 -17.84 -15.85
C TRP A 52 14.74 -18.75 -16.95
N SER A 53 15.41 -18.86 -18.09
CA SER A 53 15.06 -19.81 -19.15
C SER A 53 15.18 -21.28 -18.73
N GLN A 54 15.84 -21.56 -17.60
CA GLN A 54 16.05 -22.90 -17.03
C GLN A 54 15.11 -23.19 -15.85
N ILE A 55 14.13 -22.31 -15.59
CA ILE A 55 13.17 -22.42 -14.49
C ILE A 55 11.77 -22.23 -15.06
N LYS A 56 10.88 -23.18 -14.76
CA LYS A 56 9.43 -22.99 -14.90
C LYS A 56 8.88 -22.61 -13.53
N VAL A 57 8.10 -21.53 -13.48
CA VAL A 57 7.43 -21.08 -12.25
C VAL A 57 5.94 -20.97 -12.53
N GLU A 58 5.14 -21.64 -11.72
CA GLU A 58 3.68 -21.58 -11.77
C GLU A 58 3.15 -21.09 -10.41
N SER A 59 2.03 -20.40 -10.40
CA SER A 59 1.38 -19.98 -9.16
C SER A 59 -0.14 -19.92 -9.36
N PRO A 60 -0.94 -20.38 -8.38
CA PRO A 60 -2.40 -20.23 -8.46
C PRO A 60 -2.87 -18.77 -8.33
N ASP A 61 -2.01 -17.89 -7.80
CA ASP A 61 -2.36 -16.51 -7.41
C ASP A 61 -1.61 -15.44 -8.22
N GLY A 62 -0.85 -15.85 -9.23
CA GLY A 62 -0.07 -14.93 -10.05
C GLY A 62 0.67 -15.61 -11.19
N GLU A 63 1.45 -14.81 -11.89
CA GLU A 63 2.26 -15.21 -13.03
C GLU A 63 3.69 -14.73 -12.83
N CYS A 64 4.65 -15.59 -13.14
CA CYS A 64 6.07 -15.25 -13.09
C CYS A 64 6.66 -15.37 -14.48
N ASN A 65 7.19 -14.26 -15.00
CA ASN A 65 7.89 -14.25 -16.28
C ASN A 65 9.26 -13.58 -16.11
N ASN A 66 10.31 -14.31 -16.45
CA ASN A 66 11.70 -13.85 -16.40
C ASN A 66 12.07 -13.14 -15.08
N GLY A 67 11.67 -13.75 -13.96
CA GLY A 67 11.92 -13.21 -12.62
C GLY A 67 11.06 -12.03 -12.21
N ILE A 68 10.03 -11.67 -12.98
CA ILE A 68 9.03 -10.69 -12.58
C ILE A 68 7.75 -11.42 -12.17
N LEU A 69 7.37 -11.30 -10.91
CA LEU A 69 6.10 -11.78 -10.39
C LEU A 69 5.04 -10.69 -10.56
N ARG A 70 3.90 -11.07 -11.12
CA ARG A 70 2.64 -10.30 -11.09
C ARG A 70 1.62 -11.13 -10.31
N PHE A 71 0.95 -10.55 -9.34
CA PHE A 71 0.09 -11.30 -8.43
C PHE A 71 -1.22 -10.57 -8.14
N ASN A 72 -2.24 -11.33 -7.75
CA ASN A 72 -3.49 -10.75 -7.26
C ASN A 72 -3.45 -10.62 -5.75
N ARG A 73 -3.25 -9.38 -5.27
CA ARG A 73 -3.17 -9.07 -3.83
C ARG A 73 -4.40 -9.52 -3.04
N ASN A 74 -5.59 -9.44 -3.62
CA ASN A 74 -6.82 -9.84 -2.94
C ASN A 74 -6.93 -11.36 -2.74
N ARG A 75 -6.33 -12.16 -3.64
CA ARG A 75 -6.34 -13.63 -3.57
C ARG A 75 -5.36 -14.18 -2.54
N ILE A 76 -4.19 -13.57 -2.38
CA ILE A 76 -3.17 -13.98 -1.40
C ILE A 76 -3.40 -13.41 0.00
N ARG A 77 -4.32 -12.46 0.15
CA ARG A 77 -4.61 -11.79 1.42
C ARG A 77 -5.06 -12.74 2.54
N PRO A 78 -5.93 -13.75 2.30
CA PRO A 78 -6.31 -14.71 3.34
C PRO A 78 -5.14 -15.53 3.88
N ASP A 79 -4.12 -15.80 3.06
CA ASP A 79 -2.89 -16.50 3.47
C ASP A 79 -1.81 -15.50 3.95
N ASN A 80 -2.25 -14.39 4.57
CA ASN A 80 -1.37 -13.34 5.07
C ASN A 80 -0.31 -12.87 4.05
N TYR A 81 -0.69 -12.75 2.78
CA TYR A 81 0.17 -12.32 1.67
C TYR A 81 1.37 -13.24 1.41
N ARG A 82 1.28 -14.49 1.86
CA ARG A 82 2.18 -15.55 1.44
C ARG A 82 1.69 -16.09 0.10
N ILE A 83 2.55 -16.10 -0.91
CA ILE A 83 2.24 -16.68 -2.22
C ILE A 83 2.97 -18.00 -2.40
N LYS A 84 2.26 -19.00 -2.93
CA LYS A 84 2.82 -20.30 -3.31
C LYS A 84 3.34 -20.24 -4.75
N LEU A 85 4.59 -20.65 -4.93
CA LEU A 85 5.29 -20.77 -6.19
C LEU A 85 5.66 -22.24 -6.41
N LEU A 86 5.21 -22.79 -7.52
CA LEU A 86 5.55 -24.13 -7.97
C LEU A 86 6.74 -24.02 -8.92
N VAL A 87 7.91 -24.45 -8.47
CA VAL A 87 9.18 -24.28 -9.17
C VAL A 87 9.65 -25.61 -9.73
N THR A 88 9.84 -25.67 -11.04
CA THR A 88 10.45 -26.82 -11.72
C THR A 88 11.73 -26.37 -12.40
N LEU A 89 12.85 -27.01 -12.05
CA LEU A 89 14.15 -26.73 -12.63
C LEU A 89 14.37 -27.60 -13.85
N GLN A 90 14.92 -27.05 -14.92
CA GLN A 90 15.18 -27.80 -16.16
C GLN A 90 16.16 -28.98 -15.93
N GLU A 91 17.05 -28.85 -14.95
CA GLU A 91 17.96 -29.93 -14.55
C GLU A 91 17.26 -31.06 -13.78
N ASN A 92 16.00 -30.91 -13.37
CA ASN A 92 15.20 -31.99 -12.81
C ASN A 92 13.71 -31.78 -13.14
N PRO A 93 13.30 -32.00 -14.41
CA PRO A 93 11.98 -31.63 -14.89
C PRO A 93 10.85 -32.45 -14.26
N SER A 94 11.16 -33.62 -13.68
CA SER A 94 10.19 -34.51 -13.03
C SER A 94 9.88 -34.10 -11.58
N LYS A 95 10.66 -33.21 -10.98
CA LYS A 95 10.48 -32.75 -9.59
C LYS A 95 9.97 -31.31 -9.57
N GLN A 96 8.82 -31.10 -8.94
CA GLN A 96 8.28 -29.78 -8.65
C GLN A 96 8.51 -29.45 -7.18
N HIS A 97 9.00 -28.25 -6.91
CA HIS A 97 9.28 -27.75 -5.58
C HIS A 97 8.23 -26.70 -5.19
N GLU A 98 7.61 -26.87 -4.03
CA GLU A 98 6.75 -25.85 -3.45
C GLU A 98 7.60 -24.83 -2.69
N VAL A 99 7.56 -23.58 -3.14
CA VAL A 99 8.31 -22.47 -2.57
C VAL A 99 7.31 -21.41 -2.15
N PHE A 100 7.45 -20.92 -0.93
CA PHE A 100 6.60 -19.84 -0.43
C PHE A 100 7.38 -18.53 -0.37
N LEU A 101 6.73 -17.45 -0.81
CA LEU A 101 7.26 -16.10 -0.77
C LEU A 101 6.33 -15.21 0.06
N GLN A 102 6.86 -14.62 1.13
CA GLN A 102 6.14 -13.60 1.89
C GLN A 102 6.22 -12.28 1.14
N LEU A 103 5.09 -11.78 0.64
CA LEU A 103 4.98 -10.46 0.03
C LEU A 103 4.65 -9.41 1.09
N PRO A 104 4.84 -8.11 0.77
CA PRO A 104 4.53 -7.04 1.72
C PRO A 104 3.07 -7.09 2.18
N TYR A 105 2.83 -6.80 3.44
CA TYR A 105 1.49 -6.76 4.03
C TYR A 105 1.34 -5.58 4.98
N LEU A 106 0.09 -5.16 5.18
CA LEU A 106 -0.24 -4.07 6.10
C LEU A 106 -0.05 -4.53 7.54
N THR A 107 0.70 -3.77 8.32
CA THR A 107 0.83 -3.93 9.78
C THR A 107 0.02 -2.89 10.54
N GLY A 108 -0.33 -1.77 9.90
CA GLY A 108 -1.12 -0.70 10.51
C GLY A 108 -1.65 0.28 9.46
N ILE A 109 -2.55 1.15 9.89
CA ILE A 109 -3.00 2.31 9.11
C ILE A 109 -3.04 3.56 10.00
N ARG A 110 -2.98 4.74 9.40
CA ARG A 110 -3.15 6.02 10.11
C ARG A 110 -3.83 7.06 9.22
N PHE A 111 -4.45 8.06 9.85
CA PHE A 111 -4.83 9.28 9.14
C PHE A 111 -3.62 10.21 8.99
N HIS A 112 -3.52 10.89 7.86
CA HIS A 112 -2.54 11.96 7.62
C HIS A 112 -3.27 13.17 7.05
N HIS A 113 -3.92 13.93 7.94
CA HIS A 113 -4.72 15.09 7.57
C HIS A 113 -3.86 16.24 7.07
N TYR A 114 -4.29 16.89 5.99
CA TYR A 114 -3.63 18.07 5.41
C TYR A 114 -4.12 19.40 5.98
N ALA A 115 -5.08 19.37 6.92
CA ALA A 115 -5.60 20.56 7.58
C ALA A 115 -5.89 20.29 9.06
N ASP A 116 -5.66 21.32 9.87
CA ASP A 116 -5.95 21.29 11.32
C ASP A 116 -7.45 21.41 11.63
N SER A 117 -8.24 21.88 10.67
CA SER A 117 -9.70 21.99 10.82
C SER A 117 -10.44 21.91 9.50
N LEU A 118 -11.67 21.39 9.57
CA LEU A 118 -12.59 21.28 8.45
C LEU A 118 -13.36 22.58 8.26
N LYS A 119 -13.56 22.94 6.98
CA LYS A 119 -14.50 23.98 6.57
C LYS A 119 -15.80 23.32 6.12
N ARG A 120 -16.92 24.01 6.35
CA ARG A 120 -18.24 23.55 5.93
C ARG A 120 -18.47 23.87 4.45
N GLY A 121 -19.30 23.05 3.80
CA GLY A 121 -19.61 23.19 2.38
C GLY A 121 -18.48 22.79 1.43
N LEU A 122 -17.35 22.30 1.95
CA LEU A 122 -16.20 21.88 1.16
C LEU A 122 -15.94 20.39 1.34
N HIS A 123 -15.45 19.76 0.27
CA HIS A 123 -14.94 18.40 0.29
C HIS A 123 -13.56 18.37 0.96
N PHE A 124 -13.40 17.51 1.96
CA PHE A 124 -12.13 17.28 2.60
C PHE A 124 -11.65 15.86 2.37
N TYR A 125 -10.52 15.72 1.67
CA TYR A 125 -9.94 14.42 1.40
C TYR A 125 -9.36 13.80 2.68
N LEU A 126 -9.88 12.63 3.05
CA LEU A 126 -9.38 11.83 4.17
C LEU A 126 -8.24 10.94 3.71
N ASN A 127 -7.02 11.47 3.77
CA ASN A 127 -5.83 10.68 3.47
C ASN A 127 -5.60 9.63 4.57
N VAL A 128 -5.66 8.36 4.16
CA VAL A 128 -5.36 7.21 5.01
C VAL A 128 -4.11 6.56 4.46
N GLU A 129 -3.09 6.42 5.30
CA GLU A 129 -1.84 5.78 4.95
C GLU A 129 -1.78 4.37 5.52
N GLY A 130 -1.24 3.45 4.73
CA GLY A 130 -0.92 2.09 5.11
C GLY A 130 0.54 1.96 5.48
N ILE A 131 0.81 1.38 6.65
CA ILE A 131 2.14 1.02 7.12
C ILE A 131 2.35 -0.45 6.80
N TYR A 132 3.40 -0.75 6.04
CA TYR A 132 3.72 -2.11 5.60
C TYR A 132 4.83 -2.72 6.44
N ASN A 133 4.87 -4.05 6.52
CA ASN A 133 5.94 -4.79 7.20
C ASN A 133 7.35 -4.51 6.63
N THR A 134 7.43 -3.97 5.41
CA THR A 134 8.66 -3.48 4.77
C THR A 134 9.15 -2.13 5.30
N GLY A 135 8.38 -1.48 6.17
CA GLY A 135 8.62 -0.12 6.67
C GLY A 135 8.12 0.99 5.73
N LYS A 136 7.63 0.64 4.54
CA LYS A 136 7.07 1.60 3.58
C LYS A 136 5.71 2.11 4.04
N ILE A 137 5.44 3.37 3.71
CA ILE A 137 4.17 4.03 4.00
C ILE A 137 3.60 4.54 2.68
N TYR A 138 2.38 4.12 2.35
CA TYR A 138 1.71 4.51 1.11
C TYR A 138 0.24 4.86 1.34
N PRO A 139 -0.33 5.78 0.53
CA PRO A 139 -1.75 6.08 0.61
C PRO A 139 -2.59 4.85 0.26
N LEU A 140 -3.70 4.69 0.98
CA LEU A 140 -4.73 3.69 0.74
C LEU A 140 -5.95 4.37 0.14
N ASP A 141 -6.61 3.64 -0.76
CA ASP A 141 -7.85 4.05 -1.41
C ASP A 141 -9.06 3.30 -0.84
N THR A 142 -10.25 3.63 -1.34
CA THR A 142 -11.52 3.01 -0.93
C THR A 142 -11.65 1.54 -1.34
N ALA A 143 -10.76 1.02 -2.20
CA ALA A 143 -10.67 -0.40 -2.50
C ALA A 143 -9.98 -1.17 -1.37
N ARG A 144 -9.13 -0.52 -0.57
CA ARG A 144 -8.43 -1.10 0.57
C ARG A 144 -9.06 -0.77 1.91
N VAL A 145 -9.59 0.44 2.10
CA VAL A 145 -10.19 0.87 3.37
C VAL A 145 -11.67 1.19 3.24
N ARG A 146 -12.39 1.08 4.36
CA ARG A 146 -13.73 1.62 4.53
C ARG A 146 -13.69 2.76 5.53
N LEU A 147 -14.31 3.87 5.17
CA LEU A 147 -14.37 5.08 5.99
C LEU A 147 -15.73 5.19 6.66
N TYR A 148 -15.72 5.72 7.87
CA TYR A 148 -16.88 6.00 8.70
C TYR A 148 -16.72 7.39 9.30
N THR A 149 -17.85 8.03 9.55
CA THR A 149 -17.93 9.32 10.24
C THR A 149 -19.12 9.31 11.20
N ASN A 150 -19.04 10.03 12.31
CA ASN A 150 -20.18 10.28 13.18
C ASN A 150 -21.11 11.40 12.65
N THR A 151 -20.61 12.27 11.78
CA THR A 151 -21.33 13.44 11.26
C THR A 151 -20.83 13.81 9.86
N GLY A 152 -21.67 14.44 9.05
CA GLY A 152 -21.39 14.73 7.64
C GLY A 152 -21.57 13.51 6.75
N GLN A 153 -21.05 13.59 5.54
CA GLN A 153 -21.20 12.56 4.51
C GLN A 153 -19.84 12.12 3.98
N ILE A 154 -19.62 10.81 3.91
CA ILE A 154 -18.48 10.22 3.21
C ILE A 154 -18.85 10.01 1.73
N ILE A 155 -18.08 10.61 0.83
CA ILE A 155 -18.24 10.50 -0.62
C ILE A 155 -16.90 10.01 -1.19
N GLY A 156 -16.80 8.70 -1.44
CA GLY A 156 -15.53 8.07 -1.78
C GLY A 156 -14.55 8.18 -0.62
N GLN A 157 -13.52 9.01 -0.77
CA GLN A 157 -12.51 9.29 0.26
C GLN A 157 -12.64 10.71 0.84
N ASP A 158 -13.68 11.45 0.45
CA ASP A 158 -13.93 12.79 0.96
C ASP A 158 -14.95 12.77 2.09
N LEU A 159 -14.77 13.68 3.03
CA LEU A 159 -15.76 14.07 4.03
C LEU A 159 -16.35 15.42 3.63
N LEU A 160 -17.68 15.48 3.54
CA LEU A 160 -18.44 16.69 3.30
C LEU A 160 -19.30 17.02 4.53
N ILE A 161 -19.14 18.24 5.05
CA ILE A 161 -20.01 18.81 6.06
C ILE A 161 -20.96 19.79 5.36
N PRO A 162 -22.29 19.70 5.54
CA PRO A 162 -23.21 20.67 4.96
C PRO A 162 -22.87 22.10 5.36
N ALA A 163 -22.96 23.05 4.43
CA ALA A 163 -22.73 24.47 4.70
C ALA A 163 -23.71 25.04 5.76
N THR A 164 -24.89 24.44 5.87
CA THR A 164 -25.95 24.80 6.82
C THR A 164 -25.73 24.30 8.25
N ASP A 165 -24.76 23.40 8.46
CA ASP A 165 -24.42 22.94 9.80
C ASP A 165 -23.81 24.10 10.61
N SER A 166 -24.35 24.39 11.79
CA SER A 166 -23.86 25.47 12.66
C SER A 166 -23.41 24.98 14.04
N ILE A 167 -23.55 23.67 14.31
CA ILE A 167 -23.45 23.12 15.67
C ILE A 167 -22.23 22.21 15.80
N THR A 168 -21.84 21.52 14.73
CA THR A 168 -20.72 20.57 14.78
C THR A 168 -19.40 21.29 15.05
N LYS A 169 -18.71 20.86 16.11
CA LYS A 169 -17.40 21.41 16.54
C LYS A 169 -16.23 20.49 16.22
N SER A 170 -16.48 19.19 16.15
CA SER A 170 -15.49 18.16 15.84
C SER A 170 -16.20 17.00 15.16
N ILE A 171 -15.49 16.29 14.29
CA ILE A 171 -15.97 15.09 13.60
C ILE A 171 -15.03 13.94 13.90
N ALA A 172 -15.61 12.85 14.40
CA ALA A 172 -14.92 11.59 14.61
C ALA A 172 -14.97 10.79 13.30
N VAL A 173 -13.81 10.54 12.71
CA VAL A 173 -13.64 9.69 11.54
C VAL A 173 -12.94 8.39 11.93
N ARG A 174 -13.31 7.30 11.26
CA ARG A 174 -12.68 5.99 11.43
C ARG A 174 -12.41 5.34 10.08
N ALA A 175 -11.21 4.82 9.90
CA ALA A 175 -10.82 3.98 8.78
C ALA A 175 -10.67 2.54 9.26
N VAL A 176 -11.19 1.58 8.48
CA VAL A 176 -11.05 0.15 8.75
C VAL A 176 -10.51 -0.52 7.50
N TYR A 177 -9.43 -1.29 7.64
CA TYR A 177 -8.89 -2.05 6.53
C TYR A 177 -9.82 -3.20 6.15
N ARG A 178 -10.15 -3.32 4.86
CA ARG A 178 -11.12 -4.32 4.36
C ARG A 178 -10.63 -5.76 4.44
N GLY A 179 -9.33 -5.97 4.66
CA GLY A 179 -8.74 -7.31 4.79
C GLY A 179 -8.66 -7.83 6.20
N ASN A 180 -8.63 -6.93 7.18
CA ASN A 180 -8.58 -7.27 8.58
C ASN A 180 -9.14 -6.08 9.37
N ALA A 181 -10.27 -6.27 10.05
CA ALA A 181 -10.93 -5.22 10.82
C ALA A 181 -10.11 -4.76 12.04
N ASP A 182 -9.20 -5.61 12.53
CA ASP A 182 -8.29 -5.27 13.63
C ASP A 182 -7.28 -4.18 13.23
N ILE A 183 -7.02 -4.04 11.92
CA ILE A 183 -6.25 -2.93 11.37
C ILE A 183 -7.20 -1.76 11.10
N ASN A 184 -7.30 -0.86 12.06
CA ASN A 184 -8.14 0.33 11.99
C ASN A 184 -7.43 1.55 12.59
N ALA A 185 -7.94 2.75 12.26
CA ALA A 185 -7.50 4.01 12.83
C ALA A 185 -8.71 4.93 13.05
N ALA A 186 -8.63 5.78 14.06
CA ALA A 186 -9.61 6.82 14.35
C ALA A 186 -8.92 8.17 14.50
N SER A 187 -9.66 9.24 14.21
CA SER A 187 -9.21 10.61 14.42
C SER A 187 -10.40 11.52 14.69
N ASP A 188 -10.21 12.48 15.58
CA ASP A 188 -11.14 13.59 15.76
C ASP A 188 -10.60 14.83 15.04
N ILE A 189 -11.39 15.40 14.14
CA ILE A 189 -10.99 16.56 13.33
C ILE A 189 -11.86 17.77 13.73
N PRO A 190 -11.27 18.86 14.23
CA PRO A 190 -12.00 20.08 14.55
C PRO A 190 -12.71 20.67 13.33
N VAL A 191 -13.86 21.29 13.53
CA VAL A 191 -14.56 22.08 12.52
C VAL A 191 -14.36 23.56 12.84
N LYS A 192 -13.98 24.37 11.85
CA LYS A 192 -13.73 25.80 12.06
C LYS A 192 -15.01 26.52 12.52
N GLN A 193 -14.97 27.22 13.65
CA GLN A 193 -16.16 27.87 14.26
C GLN A 193 -16.26 29.39 13.99
N GLY A 194 -15.18 30.02 13.52
CA GLY A 194 -15.17 31.47 13.26
C GLY A 194 -15.70 31.83 11.86
N PRO A 195 -16.12 33.09 11.65
CA PRO A 195 -16.43 33.61 10.32
C PRO A 195 -15.25 33.36 9.39
N GLU A 196 -15.52 33.10 8.10
CA GLU A 196 -14.46 33.07 7.11
C GLU A 196 -13.70 34.40 7.19
N ASP A 197 -12.37 34.36 7.34
CA ASP A 197 -11.56 35.57 7.31
C ASP A 197 -11.55 36.04 5.84
N GLN A 198 -12.59 36.77 5.47
CA GLN A 198 -12.79 37.31 4.12
C GLN A 198 -11.79 38.42 3.80
N THR A 199 -10.92 38.80 4.74
CA THR A 199 -9.94 39.89 4.60
C THR A 199 -8.90 39.65 3.50
N GLY A 200 -8.86 38.46 2.91
CA GLY A 200 -8.00 38.12 1.77
C GLY A 200 -8.74 37.66 0.51
N LEU A 201 -10.08 37.73 0.49
CA LEU A 201 -10.84 37.47 -0.73
C LEU A 201 -10.65 38.64 -1.68
N ILE A 202 -10.07 38.37 -2.85
CA ILE A 202 -10.02 39.29 -3.96
C ILE A 202 -11.35 39.11 -4.70
N GLU A 203 -12.34 39.95 -4.39
CA GLU A 203 -13.64 39.87 -5.03
C GLU A 203 -13.59 40.48 -6.43
N ASN A 204 -12.70 41.47 -6.64
CA ASN A 204 -12.50 42.14 -7.92
C ASN A 204 -11.01 42.50 -8.14
N GLU A 205 -10.62 42.85 -9.37
CA GLU A 205 -9.23 43.23 -9.73
C GLU A 205 -8.63 44.33 -8.83
N LYS A 206 -9.47 45.20 -8.26
CA LYS A 206 -9.06 46.27 -7.35
C LYS A 206 -8.57 45.77 -5.98
N ASP A 207 -8.92 44.56 -5.59
CA ASP A 207 -8.51 43.98 -4.31
C ASP A 207 -7.09 43.40 -4.35
N VAL A 208 -6.53 43.15 -5.54
CA VAL A 208 -5.14 42.70 -5.74
C VAL A 208 -4.12 43.70 -5.17
N PHE A 209 -4.48 44.99 -5.13
CA PHE A 209 -3.58 46.07 -4.70
C PHE A 209 -3.89 46.63 -3.30
N LYS A 210 -4.87 46.06 -2.56
CA LYS A 210 -5.20 46.53 -1.21
C LYS A 210 -4.12 46.09 -0.22
N LYS A 211 -3.49 47.06 0.47
CA LYS A 211 -2.56 46.77 1.57
C LYS A 211 -3.32 46.10 2.73
N PRO A 212 -2.80 45.01 3.32
CA PRO A 212 -3.45 44.34 4.43
C PRO A 212 -3.60 45.29 5.62
N SER A 213 -4.82 45.39 6.15
CA SER A 213 -5.10 46.22 7.33
C SER A 213 -4.46 45.57 8.56
N LYS A 214 -3.67 46.35 9.31
CA LYS A 214 -3.03 45.88 10.54
C LYS A 214 -4.10 45.57 11.60
N LYS A 215 -4.25 44.29 11.96
CA LYS A 215 -5.09 43.87 13.11
C LYS A 215 -4.57 44.56 14.39
N LYS A 216 -5.42 45.34 15.05
CA LYS A 216 -5.14 45.87 16.40
C LYS A 216 -5.18 44.69 17.39
N LYS A 217 -4.06 44.43 18.06
CA LYS A 217 -4.02 43.54 19.23
C LYS A 217 -4.83 44.17 20.36
N GLN A 218 -5.84 43.46 20.86
CA GLN A 218 -6.38 43.65 22.21
C GLN A 218 -5.71 42.64 23.13
#